data_AF-A0A016CU72-F1
#
_entry.id   AF-A0A016CU72-F1
#
_cell.length_a   1.000
_cell.length_b   1.000
_cell.length_c   1.000
_cell.angle_alpha   90.00
_cell.angle_beta   90.00
_cell.angle_gamma   90.00
#
_symmetry.space_group_name_H-M   'P 1'
#
loop_
_entity.id
_entity.type
_entity.pdbx_description
1 polymer ?
#
loop_
_entity_poly.entity_id
_entity_poly.type
_entity_poly.pdbx_seq_one_letter_code
_entity_poly.pdbx_strand_id
1 'polypeptide(L)'
;MAEKAKSVAVVPYEGEWKDLGTWNTLTDELKERCIGNVVMDEKSENTHVVNELEIPVMCISAKNMVIAASCDGILVSDKAQSENIKHYADSLQRRPMYEERRWGEYKVVDTAEFSDGYKSLTKQLKIKAGKGISYQVHRHRDEVWTFIDGDGLLVLDGVVSSIGRGDTVHIKKGVKHAVNAISDLTFIEVQSGDLLVEEDIERFDWEWS
;
A
#
# COMPACT_ATOMS: atom_id res chain seq x y z
N MET A 1 1.24 -16.57 21.95
CA MET A 1 0.29 -17.42 22.70
C MET A 1 -0.84 -17.81 21.76
N ALA A 2 -0.84 -19.06 21.32
CA ALA A 2 -1.80 -19.66 20.38
C ALA A 2 -2.93 -20.38 21.13
N GLU A 3 -3.52 -19.73 22.14
CA GLU A 3 -4.33 -20.43 23.15
C GLU A 3 -5.85 -20.36 22.93
N LYS A 4 -6.32 -19.89 21.75
CA LYS A 4 -7.76 -19.79 21.43
C LYS A 4 -8.16 -20.26 20.03
N ALA A 5 -7.46 -21.25 19.44
CA ALA A 5 -7.87 -21.84 18.16
C ALA A 5 -8.50 -23.22 18.36
N LYS A 6 -9.78 -23.39 17.96
CA LYS A 6 -10.55 -24.64 18.10
C LYS A 6 -10.23 -25.71 17.05
N SER A 7 -9.44 -25.38 16.03
CA SER A 7 -8.93 -26.33 15.04
C SER A 7 -7.66 -25.76 14.42
N VAL A 8 -6.57 -26.53 14.43
CA VAL A 8 -5.28 -26.18 13.85
C VAL A 8 -4.84 -27.36 12.99
N ALA A 9 -4.72 -27.13 11.69
CA ALA A 9 -4.07 -28.07 10.78
C ALA A 9 -2.62 -27.62 10.59
N VAL A 10 -1.67 -28.54 10.78
CA VAL A 10 -0.24 -28.30 10.56
C VAL A 10 0.21 -29.19 9.42
N VAL A 11 0.84 -28.62 8.41
CA VAL A 11 1.53 -29.37 7.36
C VAL A 11 3.02 -29.35 7.70
N PRO A 12 3.69 -30.52 7.82
CA PRO A 12 5.13 -30.57 8.02
C PRO A 12 5.85 -29.93 6.84
N TYR A 13 6.74 -28.98 7.11
CA TYR A 13 7.64 -28.41 6.12
C TYR A 13 9.04 -28.98 6.37
N GLU A 14 9.61 -29.66 5.37
CA GLU A 14 10.91 -30.34 5.46
C GLU A 14 12.09 -29.47 4.97
N GLY A 15 11.90 -28.16 4.81
CA GLY A 15 12.98 -27.23 4.48
C GLY A 15 13.64 -26.63 5.72
N GLU A 16 14.89 -26.16 5.58
CA GLU A 16 15.53 -25.37 6.63
C GLU A 16 14.80 -24.03 6.79
N TRP A 17 14.25 -23.80 7.99
CA TRP A 17 13.65 -22.52 8.34
C TRP A 17 14.77 -21.55 8.74
N LYS A 18 15.29 -20.79 7.79
CA LYS A 18 16.16 -19.64 8.09
C LYS A 18 15.28 -18.43 8.39
N ASP A 19 15.50 -17.83 9.55
CA ASP A 19 14.86 -16.55 9.91
C ASP A 19 15.42 -15.46 8.98
N LEU A 20 14.68 -15.14 7.92
CA LEU A 20 14.93 -13.99 7.04
C LEU A 20 14.56 -12.67 7.77
N GLY A 21 14.91 -12.56 9.04
CA GLY A 21 14.58 -11.44 9.91
C GLY A 21 15.54 -10.26 9.81
N THR A 22 16.65 -10.41 9.08
CA THR A 22 17.66 -9.37 8.85
C THR A 22 17.97 -9.24 7.36
N TRP A 23 18.29 -8.02 6.92
CA TRP A 23 18.65 -7.78 5.52
C TRP A 23 19.96 -8.48 5.13
N ASN A 24 20.89 -8.67 6.06
CA ASN A 24 22.12 -9.41 5.80
C ASN A 24 21.81 -10.85 5.35
N THR A 25 20.99 -11.58 6.11
CA THR A 25 20.55 -12.94 5.75
C THR A 25 19.80 -12.97 4.43
N LEU A 26 18.94 -11.97 4.17
CA LEU A 26 18.22 -11.88 2.90
C LEU A 26 19.19 -11.71 1.72
N THR A 27 20.14 -10.78 1.82
CA THR A 27 21.09 -10.50 0.74
C THR A 27 22.04 -11.65 0.42
N ASP A 28 22.32 -12.54 1.39
CA ASP A 28 23.14 -13.73 1.14
C ASP A 28 22.39 -14.79 0.31
N GLU A 29 21.06 -14.73 0.29
CA GLU A 29 20.19 -15.60 -0.51
C GLU A 29 19.74 -14.94 -1.83
N LEU A 30 19.96 -13.62 -1.98
CA LEU A 30 19.66 -12.91 -3.23
C LEU A 30 20.68 -13.28 -4.31
N LYS A 31 20.17 -13.84 -5.43
CA LYS A 31 21.00 -14.17 -6.60
C LYS A 31 21.54 -12.94 -7.33
N GLU A 32 20.84 -11.81 -7.20
CA GLU A 32 21.16 -10.57 -7.89
C GLU A 32 21.46 -9.45 -6.89
N ARG A 33 22.46 -8.62 -7.21
CA ARG A 33 22.82 -7.46 -6.38
C ARG A 33 21.85 -6.28 -6.53
N CYS A 34 21.02 -6.28 -7.57
CA CYS A 34 20.06 -5.23 -7.86
C CYS A 34 18.72 -5.85 -8.21
N ILE A 35 17.65 -5.42 -7.53
CA ILE A 35 16.27 -5.81 -7.83
C ILE A 35 15.47 -4.54 -8.09
N GLY A 36 14.68 -4.53 -9.16
CA GLY A 36 13.86 -3.39 -9.57
C GLY A 36 14.61 -2.35 -10.40
N ASN A 37 14.08 -1.12 -10.43
CA ASN A 37 14.65 -0.03 -11.24
C ASN A 37 15.92 0.55 -10.60
N VAL A 38 17.05 -0.13 -10.82
CA VAL A 38 18.34 0.21 -10.21
C VAL A 38 19.44 0.29 -11.27
N VAL A 39 20.25 1.35 -11.20
CA VAL A 39 21.50 1.48 -11.95
C VAL A 39 22.65 1.45 -10.96
N MET A 40 23.57 0.49 -11.10
CA MET A 40 24.76 0.38 -10.25
C MET A 40 26.02 0.30 -11.10
N ASP A 41 27.05 1.05 -10.71
CA ASP A 41 28.35 1.04 -11.39
C ASP A 41 29.20 -0.19 -11.03
N GLU A 42 30.21 -0.47 -11.85
CA GLU A 42 31.11 -1.62 -11.65
C GLU A 42 32.04 -1.46 -10.43
N LYS A 43 32.21 -0.22 -9.93
CA LYS A 43 33.05 0.08 -8.77
C LYS A 43 32.34 -0.17 -7.43
N SER A 44 31.03 -0.47 -7.47
CA SER A 44 30.28 -0.81 -6.27
C SER A 44 30.61 -2.25 -5.82
N GLU A 45 30.97 -2.38 -4.55
CA GLU A 45 31.49 -3.62 -3.95
C GLU A 45 30.59 -4.07 -2.81
N ASN A 46 30.25 -5.37 -2.75
CA ASN A 46 29.45 -5.96 -1.68
C ASN A 46 28.20 -5.14 -1.29
N THR A 47 27.54 -4.53 -2.29
CA THR A 47 26.37 -3.69 -2.11
C THR A 47 25.17 -4.34 -2.77
N HIS A 48 24.04 -4.34 -2.06
CA HIS A 48 22.77 -4.87 -2.55
C HIS A 48 21.72 -3.77 -2.52
N VAL A 49 20.93 -3.69 -3.61
CA VAL A 49 19.84 -2.73 -3.76
C VAL A 49 18.56 -3.47 -4.09
N VAL A 50 17.52 -3.27 -3.28
CA VAL A 50 16.16 -3.73 -3.56
C VAL A 50 15.28 -2.50 -3.72
N ASN A 51 14.70 -2.30 -4.90
CA ASN A 51 13.85 -1.17 -5.19
C ASN A 51 12.48 -1.63 -5.67
N GLU A 52 11.47 -1.44 -4.83
CA GLU A 52 10.06 -1.71 -5.13
C GLU A 52 9.33 -0.45 -5.62
N LEU A 53 10.01 0.70 -5.66
CA LEU A 53 9.45 1.95 -6.15
C LEU A 53 9.57 2.06 -7.68
N GLU A 54 8.68 2.85 -8.27
CA GLU A 54 8.78 3.27 -9.68
C GLU A 54 9.91 4.32 -9.89
N ILE A 55 10.44 4.89 -8.80
CA ILE A 55 11.51 5.88 -8.80
C ILE A 55 12.86 5.16 -8.94
N PRO A 56 13.73 5.56 -9.88
CA PRO A 56 15.03 4.90 -10.08
C PRO A 56 15.99 5.15 -8.91
N VAL A 57 16.76 4.12 -8.54
CA VAL A 57 17.88 4.23 -7.60
C VAL A 57 19.20 4.13 -8.36
N MET A 58 20.07 5.12 -8.17
CA MET A 58 21.42 5.13 -8.75
C MET A 58 22.47 4.92 -7.66
N CYS A 59 23.29 3.89 -7.82
CA CYS A 59 24.29 3.47 -6.84
C CYS A 59 25.69 3.54 -7.48
N ILE A 60 26.49 4.52 -7.07
CA ILE A 60 27.82 4.78 -7.65
C ILE A 60 28.89 4.61 -6.58
N SER A 61 29.84 3.70 -6.82
CA SER A 61 30.99 3.43 -5.96
C SER A 61 30.61 3.14 -4.50
N ALA A 62 29.46 2.51 -4.28
CA ALA A 62 28.98 2.15 -2.95
C ALA A 62 29.64 0.86 -2.46
N LYS A 63 29.98 0.81 -1.17
CA LYS A 63 30.73 -0.32 -0.60
C LYS A 63 30.08 -0.84 0.67
N ASN A 64 29.84 -2.15 0.72
CA ASN A 64 29.27 -2.85 1.88
C ASN A 64 27.91 -2.31 2.32
N MET A 65 27.04 -1.92 1.38
CA MET A 65 25.75 -1.31 1.70
C MET A 65 24.57 -2.24 1.43
N VAL A 66 23.49 -2.03 2.18
CA VAL A 66 22.14 -2.44 1.80
C VAL A 66 21.32 -1.19 1.59
N ILE A 67 20.69 -1.10 0.42
CA ILE A 67 19.74 -0.07 0.07
C ILE A 67 18.41 -0.77 -0.22
N ALA A 68 17.37 -0.47 0.55
CA ALA A 68 16.03 -0.99 0.29
C ALA A 68 15.06 0.18 0.19
N ALA A 69 14.35 0.28 -0.93
CA ALA A 69 13.39 1.34 -1.19
C ALA A 69 12.01 0.74 -1.45
N SER A 70 11.03 1.12 -0.61
CA SER A 70 9.62 0.74 -0.76
C SER A 70 8.72 1.93 -0.44
N CYS A 71 7.41 1.75 -0.59
CA CYS A 71 6.44 2.81 -0.29
C CYS A 71 6.50 3.25 1.18
N ASP A 72 6.93 2.38 2.09
CA ASP A 72 6.98 2.67 3.53
C ASP A 72 8.25 3.42 3.94
N GLY A 73 9.29 3.41 3.11
CA GLY A 73 10.51 4.16 3.36
C GLY A 73 11.71 3.68 2.55
N ILE A 74 12.82 4.38 2.76
CA ILE A 74 14.12 4.04 2.16
C ILE A 74 15.10 3.74 3.29
N LEU A 75 15.54 2.50 3.35
CA LEU A 75 16.65 2.06 4.18
C LEU A 75 17.96 2.25 3.41
N VAL A 76 18.93 2.87 4.06
CA VAL A 76 20.32 2.89 3.62
C VAL A 76 21.17 2.55 4.83
N SER A 77 21.89 1.43 4.78
CA SER A 77 22.70 0.96 5.91
C SER A 77 23.95 0.27 5.43
N ASP A 78 24.98 0.27 6.28
CA ASP A 78 26.03 -0.72 6.18
C ASP A 78 25.43 -2.13 6.33
N LYS A 79 25.91 -3.07 5.52
CA LYS A 79 25.41 -4.45 5.45
C LYS A 79 25.54 -5.17 6.79
N ALA A 80 26.64 -4.97 7.51
CA ALA A 80 26.90 -5.61 8.79
C ALA A 80 26.07 -5.05 9.96
N GLN A 81 25.49 -3.85 9.82
CA GLN A 81 24.66 -3.22 10.85
C GLN A 81 23.14 -3.40 10.63
N SER A 82 22.76 -4.14 9.58
CA SER A 82 21.36 -4.28 9.18
C SER A 82 20.50 -5.14 10.12
N GLU A 83 21.09 -5.77 11.13
CA GLU A 83 20.35 -6.56 12.13
C GLU A 83 19.56 -5.67 13.13
N ASN A 84 19.99 -4.42 13.32
CA ASN A 84 19.41 -3.49 14.31
C ASN A 84 18.26 -2.61 13.77
N ILE A 85 17.79 -2.86 12.55
CA ILE A 85 16.81 -1.98 11.86
C ILE A 85 15.50 -1.86 12.63
N LYS A 86 15.05 -2.92 13.31
CA LYS A 86 13.78 -2.91 14.06
C LYS A 86 13.72 -1.76 15.08
N HIS A 87 14.82 -1.50 15.78
CA HIS A 87 14.90 -0.40 16.75
C HIS A 87 14.70 0.99 16.13
N TYR A 88 15.16 1.17 14.89
CA TYR A 88 15.00 2.44 14.17
C TYR A 88 13.66 2.51 13.42
N ALA A 89 13.15 1.38 12.93
CA ALA A 89 11.88 1.30 12.24
C ALA A 89 10.70 1.72 13.16
N ASP A 90 10.75 1.35 14.45
CA ASP A 90 9.72 1.75 15.42
C ASP A 90 9.64 3.27 15.63
N SER A 91 10.73 4.00 15.34
CA SER A 91 10.74 5.48 15.40
C SER A 91 10.06 6.14 14.19
N LEU A 92 9.86 5.37 13.12
CA LEU A 92 9.14 5.80 11.92
C LEU A 92 7.66 5.49 12.12
N GLN A 93 6.96 6.34 12.87
CA GLN A 93 5.50 6.26 12.94
C GLN A 93 4.88 6.70 11.62
N ARG A 94 4.44 5.75 10.80
CA ARG A 94 3.54 6.02 9.67
C ARG A 94 2.49 4.93 9.49
N ARG A 95 1.37 5.34 8.93
CA ARG A 95 0.37 4.47 8.31
C ARG A 95 1.04 3.57 7.26
N PRO A 96 0.46 2.40 6.94
CA PRO A 96 0.85 1.65 5.75
C PRO A 96 0.74 2.52 4.50
N MET A 97 1.78 2.51 3.67
CA MET A 97 1.82 3.25 2.41
C MET A 97 1.41 2.38 1.22
N TYR A 98 1.37 1.05 1.39
CA TYR A 98 0.84 0.09 0.44
C TYR A 98 0.13 -1.04 1.18
N GLU A 99 -0.99 -1.51 0.66
CA GLU A 99 -1.67 -2.69 1.19
C GLU A 99 -2.37 -3.51 0.10
N GLU A 100 -2.18 -4.82 0.16
CA GLU A 100 -3.02 -5.78 -0.57
C GLU A 100 -4.26 -6.17 0.24
N ARG A 101 -5.40 -6.17 -0.43
CA ARG A 101 -6.71 -6.50 0.11
C ARG A 101 -7.36 -7.56 -0.77
N ARG A 102 -8.42 -8.22 -0.26
CA ARG A 102 -9.14 -9.26 -1.02
C ARG A 102 -9.77 -8.74 -2.32
N TRP A 103 -10.05 -7.44 -2.37
CA TRP A 103 -10.64 -6.77 -3.54
C TRP A 103 -9.59 -6.23 -4.52
N GLY A 104 -8.30 -6.20 -4.16
CA GLY A 104 -7.27 -5.52 -4.95
C GLY A 104 -6.18 -4.92 -4.06
N GLU A 105 -5.72 -3.72 -4.37
CA GLU A 105 -4.65 -3.05 -3.63
C GLU A 105 -4.86 -1.54 -3.58
N TYR A 106 -4.21 -0.88 -2.63
CA TYR A 106 -4.03 0.56 -2.70
C TYR A 106 -2.62 0.97 -2.30
N LYS A 107 -2.17 2.10 -2.85
CA LYS A 107 -0.97 2.82 -2.41
C LYS A 107 -1.30 4.25 -2.03
N VAL A 108 -0.65 4.77 -0.99
CA VAL A 108 -0.66 6.18 -0.63
C VAL A 108 0.30 6.91 -1.57
N VAL A 109 -0.21 7.91 -2.26
CA VAL A 109 0.56 8.75 -3.19
C VAL A 109 1.10 9.99 -2.48
N ASP A 110 0.27 10.61 -1.64
CA ASP A 110 0.64 11.83 -0.92
C ASP A 110 -0.17 12.03 0.36
N THR A 111 0.39 12.77 1.31
CA THR A 111 -0.26 13.23 2.54
C THR A 111 0.11 14.67 2.82
N ALA A 112 -0.89 15.49 3.12
CA ALA A 112 -0.68 16.88 3.52
C ALA A 112 -1.44 17.21 4.81
N GLU A 113 -0.83 18.02 5.66
CA GLU A 113 -1.46 18.65 6.81
C GLU A 113 -1.26 20.16 6.70
N PHE A 114 -2.36 20.90 6.73
CA PHE A 114 -2.39 22.34 6.57
C PHE A 114 -2.34 23.03 7.93
N SER A 115 -2.01 24.33 7.94
CA SER A 115 -1.79 25.09 9.18
C SER A 115 -3.03 25.21 10.08
N ASP A 116 -4.22 25.05 9.51
CA ASP A 116 -5.50 25.04 10.22
C ASP A 116 -5.88 23.65 10.78
N GLY A 117 -5.02 22.65 10.59
CA GLY A 117 -5.26 21.27 11.00
C GLY A 117 -6.03 20.44 9.97
N TYR A 118 -6.42 21.03 8.84
CA TYR A 118 -7.05 20.31 7.74
C TYR A 118 -6.05 19.32 7.14
N LYS A 119 -6.51 18.14 6.72
CA LYS A 119 -5.65 17.08 6.19
C LYS A 119 -6.13 16.63 4.83
N SER A 120 -5.18 16.21 4.00
CA SER A 120 -5.44 15.52 2.74
C SER A 120 -4.63 14.23 2.67
N LEU A 121 -5.26 13.20 2.11
CA LEU A 121 -4.65 11.91 1.84
C LEU A 121 -5.02 11.50 0.42
N THR A 122 -4.02 11.32 -0.43
CA THR A 122 -4.22 10.83 -1.79
C THR A 122 -3.82 9.37 -1.86
N LYS A 123 -4.73 8.52 -2.33
CA LYS A 123 -4.51 7.10 -2.58
C LYS A 123 -4.72 6.79 -4.06
N GLN A 124 -3.95 5.85 -4.59
CA GLN A 124 -4.30 5.13 -5.81
C GLN A 124 -4.84 3.77 -5.42
N LEU A 125 -6.05 3.44 -5.88
CA LEU A 125 -6.68 2.15 -5.68
C LEU A 125 -6.69 1.39 -7.01
N LYS A 126 -6.47 0.08 -6.93
CA LYS A 126 -6.72 -0.86 -8.02
C LYS A 126 -7.62 -1.97 -7.52
N ILE A 127 -8.84 -2.02 -8.04
CA ILE A 127 -9.84 -3.04 -7.73
C ILE A 127 -9.82 -4.08 -8.83
N LYS A 128 -9.73 -5.35 -8.46
CA LYS A 128 -9.77 -6.46 -9.44
C LYS A 128 -11.18 -6.62 -10.00
N ALA A 129 -11.29 -7.04 -11.26
CA ALA A 129 -12.57 -7.32 -11.91
C ALA A 129 -13.47 -8.23 -11.06
N GLY A 130 -14.76 -7.86 -10.95
CA GLY A 130 -15.75 -8.56 -10.13
C GLY A 130 -15.58 -8.38 -8.61
N LYS A 131 -14.72 -7.45 -8.17
CA LYS A 131 -14.58 -7.05 -6.75
C LYS A 131 -15.07 -5.63 -6.56
N GLY A 132 -15.25 -5.25 -5.30
CA GLY A 132 -15.73 -3.92 -4.96
C GLY A 132 -15.39 -3.49 -3.54
N ILE A 133 -15.59 -2.20 -3.29
CA ILE A 133 -15.59 -1.61 -1.96
C ILE A 133 -17.02 -1.68 -1.43
N SER A 134 -17.15 -2.14 -0.19
CA SER A 134 -18.43 -2.31 0.50
C SER A 134 -19.20 -0.99 0.61
N TYR A 135 -20.53 -1.06 0.63
CA TYR A 135 -21.37 0.11 0.83
C TYR A 135 -21.13 0.71 2.21
N GLN A 136 -20.64 1.95 2.23
CA GLN A 136 -20.05 2.56 3.41
C GLN A 136 -20.33 4.06 3.48
N VAL A 137 -20.11 4.63 4.66
CA VAL A 137 -20.16 6.08 4.89
C VAL A 137 -19.01 6.52 5.79
N HIS A 138 -18.55 7.75 5.54
CA HIS A 138 -17.56 8.46 6.34
C HIS A 138 -18.20 9.65 7.04
N ARG A 139 -17.84 9.92 8.30
CA ARG A 139 -18.43 11.01 9.10
C ARG A 139 -17.53 12.24 9.16
N HIS A 140 -16.22 12.07 8.98
CA HIS A 140 -15.23 13.11 9.21
C HIS A 140 -14.49 13.56 7.96
N ARG A 141 -14.67 12.88 6.82
CA ARG A 141 -14.01 13.20 5.56
C ARG A 141 -14.95 13.26 4.37
N ASP A 142 -14.61 14.16 3.46
CA ASP A 142 -15.06 14.13 2.07
C ASP A 142 -14.07 13.31 1.26
N GLU A 143 -14.54 12.76 0.14
CA GLU A 143 -13.70 12.07 -0.84
C GLU A 143 -13.96 12.60 -2.24
N VAL A 144 -12.91 12.63 -3.06
CA VAL A 144 -13.02 12.85 -4.51
C VAL A 144 -12.35 11.68 -5.20
N TRP A 145 -13.11 10.97 -6.02
CA TRP A 145 -12.61 9.83 -6.79
C TRP A 145 -12.49 10.21 -8.25
N THR A 146 -11.33 9.98 -8.85
CA THR A 146 -11.09 10.16 -10.29
C THR A 146 -10.67 8.81 -10.89
N PHE A 147 -11.52 8.27 -11.76
CA PHE A 147 -11.32 6.97 -12.39
C PHE A 147 -10.32 7.10 -13.54
N ILE A 148 -9.18 6.41 -13.43
CA ILE A 148 -8.03 6.53 -14.33
C ILE A 148 -8.05 5.46 -15.41
N ASP A 149 -8.56 4.26 -15.10
CA ASP A 149 -8.68 3.16 -16.04
C ASP A 149 -9.74 2.14 -15.59
N GLY A 150 -10.30 1.39 -16.55
CA GLY A 150 -11.33 0.39 -16.32
C GLY A 150 -12.76 0.94 -16.26
N ASP A 151 -13.69 0.03 -16.00
CA ASP A 151 -15.14 0.24 -16.00
C ASP A 151 -15.77 -0.40 -14.77
N GLY A 152 -16.84 0.20 -14.27
CA GLY A 152 -17.50 -0.27 -13.06
C GLY A 152 -18.87 0.34 -12.82
N LEU A 153 -19.43 0.00 -11.68
CA LEU A 153 -20.66 0.57 -11.16
C LEU A 153 -20.32 1.29 -9.86
N LEU A 154 -20.85 2.49 -9.72
CA LEU A 154 -20.83 3.26 -8.49
C LEU A 154 -22.26 3.31 -7.96
N VAL A 155 -22.42 3.19 -6.65
CA VAL A 155 -23.66 3.58 -5.97
C VAL A 155 -23.38 4.80 -5.09
N LEU A 156 -24.25 5.80 -5.16
CA LEU A 156 -24.29 6.96 -4.27
C LEU A 156 -25.71 7.12 -3.71
N ASP A 157 -25.87 7.04 -2.40
CA ASP A 157 -27.17 7.12 -1.70
C ASP A 157 -28.27 6.27 -2.34
N GLY A 158 -27.91 5.04 -2.75
CA GLY A 158 -28.79 4.07 -3.36
C GLY A 158 -29.06 4.25 -4.86
N VAL A 159 -28.46 5.27 -5.49
CA VAL A 159 -28.54 5.48 -6.95
C VAL A 159 -27.32 4.85 -7.61
N VAL A 160 -27.55 3.90 -8.52
CA VAL A 160 -26.50 3.22 -9.27
C VAL A 160 -26.22 3.96 -10.58
N SER A 161 -24.95 4.15 -10.89
CA SER A 161 -24.47 4.69 -12.16
C SER A 161 -23.26 3.93 -12.67
N SER A 162 -23.12 3.80 -13.99
CA SER A 162 -21.86 3.36 -14.59
C SER A 162 -20.79 4.42 -14.43
N ILE A 163 -19.55 3.97 -14.20
CA ILE A 163 -18.35 4.80 -14.17
C ILE A 163 -17.29 4.18 -15.08
N GLY A 164 -16.39 5.02 -15.56
CA GLY A 164 -15.25 4.60 -16.36
C GLY A 164 -14.21 5.70 -16.46
N ARG A 165 -13.33 5.56 -17.44
CA ARG A 165 -12.15 6.41 -17.58
C ARG A 165 -12.48 7.90 -17.71
N GLY A 166 -11.89 8.70 -16.83
CA GLY A 166 -12.05 10.16 -16.80
C GLY A 166 -13.21 10.66 -15.94
N ASP A 167 -14.09 9.76 -15.47
CA ASP A 167 -15.16 10.16 -14.56
C ASP A 167 -14.58 10.62 -13.21
N THR A 168 -15.20 11.66 -12.65
CA THR A 168 -14.84 12.19 -11.32
C THR A 168 -16.09 12.35 -10.49
N VAL A 169 -16.01 11.89 -9.24
CA VAL A 169 -17.13 11.85 -8.30
C VAL A 169 -16.72 12.52 -7.00
N HIS A 170 -17.59 13.38 -6.50
CA HIS A 170 -17.43 14.03 -5.20
C HIS A 170 -18.37 13.37 -4.20
N ILE A 171 -17.79 12.74 -3.18
CA ILE A 171 -18.51 12.02 -2.12
C ILE A 171 -18.40 12.86 -0.85
N LYS A 172 -19.49 13.53 -0.49
CA LYS A 172 -19.52 14.33 0.74
C LYS A 172 -19.63 13.43 1.97
N LYS A 173 -19.07 13.87 3.10
CA LYS A 173 -19.29 13.20 4.38
C LYS A 173 -20.78 12.96 4.63
N GLY A 174 -21.12 11.77 5.11
CA GLY A 174 -22.50 11.33 5.30
C GLY A 174 -23.19 10.71 4.07
N VAL A 175 -22.61 10.83 2.87
CA VAL A 175 -23.11 10.16 1.65
C VAL A 175 -22.67 8.70 1.67
N LYS A 176 -23.64 7.80 1.53
CA LYS A 176 -23.34 6.37 1.41
C LYS A 176 -22.87 6.06 0.02
N HIS A 177 -21.81 5.28 -0.11
CA HIS A 177 -21.20 4.99 -1.40
C HIS A 177 -20.57 3.61 -1.45
N ALA A 178 -20.50 3.03 -2.65
CA ALA A 178 -19.75 1.81 -2.95
C ALA A 178 -19.37 1.77 -4.43
N VAL A 179 -18.33 1.01 -4.76
CA VAL A 179 -17.92 0.75 -6.15
C VAL A 179 -17.75 -0.73 -6.37
N ASN A 180 -18.19 -1.21 -7.53
CA ASN A 180 -17.96 -2.56 -8.02
C ASN A 180 -17.33 -2.52 -9.40
N ALA A 181 -16.20 -3.19 -9.53
CA ALA A 181 -15.39 -3.22 -10.74
C ALA A 181 -15.96 -4.25 -11.73
N ILE A 182 -16.26 -3.83 -12.95
CA ILE A 182 -16.65 -4.73 -14.05
C ILE A 182 -15.39 -5.29 -14.73
N SER A 183 -14.44 -4.40 -15.05
CA SER A 183 -13.06 -4.73 -15.43
C SER A 183 -12.11 -4.35 -14.29
N ASP A 184 -10.80 -4.61 -14.42
CA ASP A 184 -9.84 -4.09 -13.45
C ASP A 184 -9.94 -2.56 -13.42
N LEU A 185 -10.24 -2.01 -12.24
CA LEU A 185 -10.64 -0.62 -12.09
C LEU A 185 -9.59 0.12 -11.27
N THR A 186 -8.98 1.16 -11.85
CA THR A 186 -7.97 1.99 -11.19
C THR A 186 -8.49 3.40 -11.00
N PHE A 187 -8.41 3.93 -9.80
CA PHE A 187 -8.81 5.30 -9.51
C PHE A 187 -7.93 5.97 -8.46
N ILE A 188 -7.88 7.29 -8.49
CA ILE A 188 -7.29 8.13 -7.45
C ILE A 188 -8.40 8.57 -6.51
N GLU A 189 -8.19 8.36 -5.22
CA GLU A 189 -9.03 8.85 -4.15
C GLU A 189 -8.29 9.95 -3.40
N VAL A 190 -8.89 11.14 -3.33
CA VAL A 190 -8.42 12.23 -2.47
C VAL A 190 -9.39 12.33 -1.30
N GLN A 191 -8.94 11.97 -0.12
CA GLN A 191 -9.67 12.19 1.12
C GLN A 191 -9.31 13.56 1.68
N SER A 192 -10.28 14.28 2.25
CA SER A 192 -10.06 15.60 2.84
C SER A 192 -10.95 15.83 4.06
N GLY A 193 -10.37 16.30 5.16
CA GLY A 193 -11.10 16.52 6.42
C GLY A 193 -10.17 16.76 7.61
N ASP A 194 -10.77 16.98 8.78
CA ASP A 194 -10.04 17.27 10.02
C ASP A 194 -9.46 15.98 10.66
N LEU A 195 -10.07 14.83 10.36
CA LEU A 195 -9.67 13.52 10.88
C LEU A 195 -9.69 12.48 9.74
N LEU A 196 -8.51 12.03 9.33
CA LEU A 196 -8.33 10.99 8.30
C LEU A 196 -7.78 9.72 8.93
N VAL A 197 -8.68 8.89 9.46
CA VAL A 197 -8.38 7.60 10.08
C VAL A 197 -9.14 6.47 9.38
N GLU A 198 -8.59 5.26 9.38
CA GLU A 198 -9.22 4.10 8.71
C GLU A 198 -10.48 3.63 9.46
N GLU A 199 -10.60 3.97 10.75
CA GLU A 199 -11.75 3.65 11.61
C GLU A 199 -12.99 4.51 11.33
N ASP A 200 -12.88 5.62 10.59
CA ASP A 200 -14.02 6.44 10.18
C ASP A 200 -14.81 5.75 9.07
N ILE A 201 -15.33 4.55 9.31
CA ILE A 201 -16.05 3.76 8.32
C ILE A 201 -17.20 2.97 8.96
N GLU A 202 -18.42 3.30 8.55
CA GLU A 202 -19.63 2.54 8.90
C GLU A 202 -20.12 1.82 7.65
N ARG A 203 -20.30 0.50 7.72
CA ARG A 203 -20.66 -0.37 6.59
C ARG A 203 -22.12 -0.79 6.65
N PHE A 204 -22.73 -0.92 5.48
CA PHE A 204 -24.11 -1.35 5.29
C PHE A 204 -24.18 -2.46 4.26
N ASP A 205 -25.26 -3.23 4.30
CA ASP A 205 -25.56 -4.22 3.27
C ASP A 205 -25.98 -3.53 1.97
N TRP A 206 -25.48 -4.05 0.85
CA TRP A 206 -25.85 -3.62 -0.49
C TRP A 206 -25.75 -4.80 -1.45
N GLU A 207 -26.78 -4.98 -2.27
CA GLU A 207 -26.80 -5.98 -3.32
C GLU A 207 -26.72 -5.31 -4.69
N TRP A 208 -25.73 -5.71 -5.49
CA TRP A 208 -25.62 -5.29 -6.87
C TRP A 208 -26.64 -6.11 -7.69
N SER A 209 -27.81 -5.52 -7.94
CA SER A 209 -28.90 -6.10 -8.74
C SER A 209 -28.57 -6.18 -10.22
#